data_AF-A0A7C4N9U3-F1
#
_entry.id   AF-A0A7C4N9U3-F1
#
_cell.length_a   1.000
_cell.length_b   1.000
_cell.length_c   1.000
_cell.angle_alpha   90.00
_cell.angle_beta   90.00
_cell.angle_gamma   90.00
#
_symmetry.space_group_name_H-M   'P 1'
#
loop_
_entity.id
_entity.type
_entity.pdbx_description
1 polymer ?
#
loop_
_entity_poly.entity_id
_entity_poly.type
_entity_poly.pdbx_seq_one_letter_code
_entity_poly.pdbx_strand_id
1 'polypeptide(L)' 'MFLGEYTHTIDDKGRLTLPARFRAELAAGLVVTRGIDKCLSVYPMTEWQRVSERVSALPMT' A
#
# COMPACT_ATOMS: atom_id res chain seq x y z
N MET A 1 -4.26 1.54 -11.81
CA MET A 1 -3.10 0.62 -12.04
C MET A 1 -1.83 1.31 -11.57
N PHE A 2 -1.14 0.74 -10.57
CA PHE A 2 0.11 1.27 -10.03
C PHE A 2 1.29 0.77 -10.86
N LEU A 3 1.89 1.63 -11.67
CA LEU A 3 3.03 1.26 -12.53
C LEU A 3 4.01 2.42 -12.66
N GLY A 4 5.31 2.15 -12.61
CA GLY A 4 6.36 3.15 -12.76
C GLY A 4 7.15 3.35 -11.48
N GLU A 5 8.31 3.98 -11.62
CA GLU A 5 9.26 4.23 -10.54
C GLU A 5 9.30 5.73 -10.21
N TYR A 6 9.32 6.05 -8.92
CA TYR A 6 9.29 7.42 -8.43
C TYR A 6 10.24 7.57 -7.25
N THR A 7 11.25 8.42 -7.41
CA THR A 7 12.16 8.77 -6.33
C THR A 7 11.60 9.93 -5.53
N HIS A 8 11.38 9.72 -4.24
CA HIS A 8 10.90 10.74 -3.31
C HIS A 8 11.76 10.79 -2.06
N THR A 9 12.02 12.00 -1.58
CA THR A 9 12.64 12.21 -0.27
C THR A 9 11.60 12.02 0.83
N ILE A 10 12.03 11.42 1.93
CA ILE A 10 11.24 11.35 3.17
C ILE A 10 11.51 12.64 3.95
N ASP A 11 10.45 13.31 4.40
CA ASP A 11 10.61 14.53 5.19
C ASP A 11 11.06 14.26 6.63
N ASP A 12 11.39 15.33 7.37
CA ASP A 12 11.88 15.24 8.76
C ASP A 12 10.88 14.58 9.73
N LYS A 13 9.62 14.39 9.31
CA LYS A 13 8.56 13.75 10.10
C LYS A 13 8.30 12.32 9.63
N GLY A 14 9.13 11.76 8.76
CA GLY A 14 8.97 10.40 8.24
C GLY A 14 7.86 10.26 7.20
N ARG A 15 7.40 11.36 6.58
CA ARG A 15 6.32 11.32 5.59
C ARG A 15 6.89 11.24 4.18
N LEU A 16 6.21 10.46 3.33
CA LEU A 16 6.49 10.36 1.91
C LEU A 16 5.27 10.85 1.12
N THR A 17 5.50 11.73 0.15
CA THR A 17 4.43 12.24 -0.71
C THR A 17 4.17 11.26 -1.86
N LEU A 18 2.92 10.81 -2.00
CA LEU A 18 2.54 9.94 -3.11
C LEU A 18 2.48 10.72 -4.45
N PRO A 19 2.95 10.11 -5.56
CA PRO A 19 2.81 10.65 -6.90
C PRO A 19 1.35 11.03 -7.22
N ALA A 20 1.15 12.19 -7.86
CA ALA A 20 -0.18 12.75 -8.09
C ALA A 20 -1.14 11.79 -8.80
N ARG A 21 -0.65 11.03 -9.78
CA ARG A 21 -1.42 10.02 -10.54
C ARG A 21 -2.06 8.92 -9.68
N PHE A 22 -1.52 8.65 -8.49
CA PHE A 22 -2.00 7.58 -7.60
C PHE A 22 -2.96 8.10 -6.53
N ARG A 23 -3.02 9.43 -6.32
CA ARG A 23 -3.81 10.01 -5.22
C ARG A 23 -5.30 9.73 -5.36
N ALA A 24 -5.84 9.76 -6.58
CA ALA A 24 -7.26 9.48 -6.82
C ALA A 24 -7.62 8.03 -6.46
N GLU A 25 -6.81 7.05 -6.88
CA GLU A 25 -7.02 5.62 -6.57
C GLU A 25 -6.87 5.31 -5.07
N LEU A 26 -6.17 6.15 -4.30
CA LEU A 26 -5.90 5.97 -2.87
C LEU A 26 -6.70 6.93 -1.96
N ALA A 27 -7.55 7.79 -2.53
CA ALA A 27 -8.24 8.85 -1.80
C ALA A 27 -9.25 8.33 -0.75
N ALA A 28 -9.83 7.16 -1.00
CA ALA A 28 -10.77 6.50 -0.09
C ALA A 28 -10.09 5.87 1.16
N GLY A 29 -8.77 5.94 1.24
CA GLY A 29 -7.96 5.30 2.27
C GLY A 29 -7.04 4.23 1.69
N LEU A 30 -5.99 3.93 2.44
CA LEU A 30 -4.97 2.95 2.09
C LEU A 30 -4.44 2.24 3.33
N VAL A 31 -3.85 1.07 3.11
CA VAL A 31 -3.14 0.29 4.13
C VAL A 31 -1.68 0.16 3.73
N VAL A 32 -0.79 0.31 4.71
CA VAL A 32 0.65 0.07 4.55
C VAL A 32 1.00 -1.19 5.31
N THR A 33 1.70 -2.11 4.66
CA THR A 33 2.19 -3.35 5.26
C THR A 33 3.68 -3.52 5.02
N ARG A 34 4.30 -4.46 5.75
CA ARG A 34 5.65 -4.91 5.44
C ARG A 34 5.60 -5.73 4.16
N GLY A 35 6.36 -5.30 3.17
CA GLY A 35 6.53 -6.05 1.92
C GLY A 35 7.61 -7.12 2.05
N ILE A 36 8.01 -7.65 0.91
CA ILE A 36 9.13 -8.60 0.80
C ILE A 36 10.44 -7.82 1.05
N ASP A 37 11.38 -8.42 1.78
CA ASP A 37 12.64 -7.79 2.18
C ASP A 37 12.46 -6.51 3.04
N LYS A 38 13.27 -5.47 2.80
CA LYS A 38 13.23 -4.18 3.50
C LYS A 38 12.40 -3.16 2.72
N CYS A 39 11.19 -3.54 2.30
CA CYS A 39 10.26 -2.61 1.65
C CYS A 39 8.91 -2.53 2.37
N LEU A 40 8.17 -1.47 2.03
CA LEU A 40 6.79 -1.28 2.44
C LEU A 40 5.89 -1.47 1.22
N SER A 41 4.77 -2.17 1.41
CA SER A 41 3.75 -2.35 0.39
C SER A 41 2.53 -1.49 0.75
N VAL A 42 1.92 -0.88 -0.27
CA VAL A 42 0.75 -0.02 -0.09
C VAL A 42 -0.40 -0.59 -0.91
N TYR A 43 -1.57 -0.71 -0.27
CA TYR A 43 -2.79 -1.23 -0.89
C TYR A 43 -3.93 -0.23 -0.74
N PRO A 44 -4.75 0.00 -1.78
CA PRO A 44 -6.06 0.59 -1.62
C PRO A 44 -6.91 -0.27 -0.66
N MET A 45 -7.81 0.36 0.10
CA MET A 45 -8.69 -0.36 1.04
C MET A 45 -9.46 -1.51 0.40
N THR A 46 -9.94 -1.32 -0.83
CA THR A 46 -10.70 -2.34 -1.57
C THR A 46 -9.89 -3.60 -1.85
N GLU A 47 -8.62 -3.44 -2.23
CA GLU A 47 -7.72 -4.58 -2.46
C GLU A 47 -7.27 -5.21 -1.15
N TRP A 48 -7.00 -4.41 -0.13
CA TRP A 48 -6.65 -4.92 1.19
C TRP A 48 -7.75 -5.81 1.75
N GLN A 49 -9.02 -5.40 1.63
CA GLN A 49 -10.15 -6.20 2.08
C GLN A 49 -10.20 -7.58 1.40
N ARG A 50 -10.01 -7.63 0.08
CA ARG A 50 -9.96 -8.89 -0.68
C ARG A 50 -8.80 -9.80 -0.23
N VAL A 51 -7.62 -9.21 0.01
CA VAL A 51 -6.46 -9.96 0.50
C VAL A 51 -6.72 -10.48 1.91
N SER A 52 -7.26 -9.65 2.80
CA SER A 52 -7.59 -10.02 4.18
C SER A 52 -8.62 -11.15 4.22
N GLU A 53 -9.68 -11.08 3.42
CA GLU A 53 -10.70 -12.13 3.33
C GLU A 53 -10.09 -13.46 2.87
N ARG A 54 -9.20 -13.41 1.86
CA ARG A 54 -8.50 -14.61 1.38
C ARG A 54 -7.62 -15.22 2.45
N VAL A 55 -6.90 -14.41 3.21
CA VAL A 55 -6.03 -14.89 4.31
C VAL A 55 -6.86 -15.47 5.45
N SER A 56 -7.97 -14.82 5.84
CA SER A 56 -8.86 -15.32 6.89
C SER A 56 -9.54 -16.64 6.53
N ALA A 57 -9.71 -16.94 5.24
CA ALA A 57 -10.26 -18.19 4.76
C ALA A 57 -9.24 -19.35 4.74
N LEU A 58 -7.95 -19.08 4.98
CA LEU A 58 -6.94 -20.13 5.06
C LEU A 58 -7.12 -20.93 6.36
N PRO A 59 -7.03 -22.27 6.31
CA PRO A 59 -7.11 -23.09 7.52
C PRO A 59 -5.94 -22.76 8.45
N MET A 60 -6.25 -22.34 9.68
CA MET A 60 -5.24 -22.20 10.72
C MET A 60 -4.83 -23.62 11.16
N THR A 61 -3.58 -23.99 10.89
CA THR A 61 -2.99 -25.26 11.33
C THR A 61 -2.35 -25.08 12.70
#